data_AF-A0A958PFP9-F1
#
_entry.id   AF-A0A958PFP9-F1
#
_cell.length_a   1.000
_cell.length_b   1.000
_cell.length_c   1.000
_cell.angle_alpha   90.00
_cell.angle_beta   90.00
_cell.angle_gamma   90.00
#
_symmetry.space_group_name_H-M   'P 1'
#
loop_
_entity.id
_entity.type
_entity.pdbx_description
1 polymer ?
#
loop_
_entity_poly.entity_id
_entity_poly.type
_entity_poly.pdbx_seq_one_letter_code
_entity_poly.pdbx_strand_id
1 'polypeptide(L)'
;ASELKNLDSTHVFPLLYGPENSHSYFDLTQARREVSRLPLAVLSNKFKGSLFLIGDSDFLTDEYIESYGNKQLISQVLRRLLGEDDFSMIEDKFPEMAVLKMTREMKFFILILSFLFPFLFLLLAFIIWYINSNRRRDNENHRNSIPNEN
;
A
#
# COMPACT_ATOMS: atom_id res chain seq x y z
N ALA A 1 31.75 31.51 -3.82
CA ALA A 1 30.45 30.82 -3.66
C ALA A 1 29.31 31.72 -4.17
N SER A 2 29.37 32.14 -5.44
CA SER A 2 28.53 33.23 -5.99
C SER A 2 27.87 32.86 -7.32
N GLU A 3 27.80 31.57 -7.68
CA GLU A 3 27.28 31.13 -8.98
C GLU A 3 25.86 30.53 -8.95
N LEU A 4 25.24 30.36 -7.79
CA LEU A 4 23.90 29.75 -7.69
C LEU A 4 22.74 30.75 -7.91
N LYS A 5 23.02 32.00 -8.29
CA LYS A 5 22.01 33.07 -8.34
C LYS A 5 21.28 33.21 -9.69
N ASN A 6 21.54 32.34 -10.66
CA ASN A 6 21.04 32.49 -12.04
C ASN A 6 20.54 31.17 -12.66
N LEU A 7 19.84 30.34 -11.90
CA LEU A 7 18.96 29.34 -12.50
C LEU A 7 17.68 30.07 -12.95
N ASP A 8 17.72 30.50 -14.20
CA ASP A 8 16.58 30.99 -14.96
C ASP A 8 15.41 30.00 -14.82
N SER A 9 14.38 30.40 -14.08
CA SER A 9 13.21 29.58 -13.76
C SER A 9 12.30 29.31 -14.96
N THR A 10 12.64 29.82 -16.14
CA THR A 10 11.88 29.65 -17.37
C THR A 10 11.96 28.24 -17.96
N HIS A 11 12.82 27.37 -17.43
CA HIS A 11 13.07 26.04 -17.99
C HIS A 11 12.76 24.90 -17.02
N VAL A 12 12.31 25.21 -15.81
CA VAL A 12 12.07 24.23 -14.74
C VAL A 12 10.58 24.19 -14.40
N PHE A 13 9.95 23.05 -14.66
CA PHE A 13 8.53 22.82 -14.48
C PHE A 13 8.31 21.77 -13.37
N PRO A 14 7.72 22.15 -12.23
CA PRO A 14 7.29 21.19 -11.23
C PRO A 14 6.15 20.33 -11.80
N LEU A 15 6.32 19.01 -11.75
CA LEU A 15 5.33 18.04 -12.24
C LEU A 15 4.40 17.54 -11.14
N LEU A 16 4.92 17.39 -9.92
CA LEU A 16 4.16 16.95 -8.77
C LEU A 16 4.43 17.85 -7.57
N TYR A 17 3.39 18.13 -6.81
CA TYR A 17 3.45 18.89 -5.58
C TYR A 17 3.05 18.01 -4.39
N GLY A 18 3.70 18.23 -3.26
CA GLY A 18 3.26 17.67 -1.99
C GLY A 18 1.90 18.21 -1.54
N PRO A 19 1.22 17.50 -0.63
CA PRO A 19 0.01 18.00 0.05
C PRO A 19 0.21 19.38 0.67
N GLU A 20 -0.86 20.17 0.78
CA GLU A 20 -0.79 21.52 1.40
C GLU A 20 -0.29 21.52 2.86
N ASN A 21 -0.49 20.41 3.56
CA ASN A 21 -0.05 20.19 4.93
C ASN A 21 1.28 19.41 5.04
N SER A 22 2.01 19.25 3.94
CA SER A 22 3.32 18.60 3.97
C SER A 22 4.41 19.58 4.44
N HIS A 23 5.10 19.21 5.51
CA HIS A 23 6.24 19.97 6.04
C HIS A 23 7.53 19.19 5.79
N SER A 24 8.51 19.84 5.15
CA SER A 24 9.88 19.33 5.12
C SER A 24 10.61 19.87 6.36
N TYR A 25 11.06 18.98 7.23
CA TYR A 25 11.74 19.32 8.48
C TYR A 25 13.24 19.62 8.28
N PHE A 26 13.69 19.87 7.05
CA PHE A 26 15.06 20.31 6.80
C PHE A 26 15.24 21.74 7.35
N ASP A 27 15.79 21.84 8.56
CA ASP A 27 16.17 23.10 9.18
C ASP A 27 17.31 23.74 8.38
N LEU A 28 16.93 24.64 7.48
CA LEU A 28 17.82 25.61 6.88
C LEU A 28 17.36 26.96 7.41
N THR A 29 17.93 27.38 8.53
CA THR A 29 17.79 28.69 9.18
C THR A 29 18.04 29.91 8.26
N GLN A 30 18.21 29.73 6.94
CA GLN A 30 18.26 30.80 5.94
C GLN A 30 17.49 30.56 4.63
N ALA A 31 16.87 29.41 4.39
CA ALA A 31 16.14 29.17 3.13
C ALA A 31 14.67 29.58 3.23
N ARG A 32 14.42 30.84 3.62
CA ARG A 32 13.11 31.47 3.61
C ARG A 32 12.64 31.70 2.17
N ARG A 33 12.18 30.63 1.51
CA ARG A 33 11.14 30.75 0.49
C ARG A 33 9.91 30.10 1.09
N GLU A 34 8.89 30.89 1.38
CA GLU A 34 7.51 30.41 1.54
C GLU A 34 7.10 29.76 0.22
N VAL A 35 7.50 28.50 0.02
CA VAL A 35 7.01 27.69 -1.08
C VAL A 35 5.79 26.97 -0.51
N SER A 36 4.60 27.47 -0.81
CA SER A 36 3.32 26.95 -0.29
C SER A 36 3.10 25.46 -0.60
N ARG A 37 3.83 24.89 -1.58
CA ARG A 37 3.84 23.45 -1.88
C ARG A 37 5.22 23.03 -2.38
N LEU A 38 5.82 22.06 -1.71
CA LEU A 38 7.13 21.53 -2.12
C LEU A 38 6.96 20.66 -3.38
N PRO A 39 7.75 20.89 -4.45
CA PRO A 39 7.71 20.02 -5.61
C PRO A 39 8.35 18.68 -5.27
N LEU A 40 7.63 17.59 -5.53
CA LEU A 40 8.10 16.20 -5.35
C LEU A 40 8.83 15.68 -6.60
N ALA A 41 8.43 16.17 -7.77
CA ALA A 41 9.05 15.84 -9.04
C ALA A 41 9.18 17.10 -9.89
N VAL A 42 10.32 17.24 -10.57
CA VAL A 42 10.67 18.42 -11.36
C VAL A 42 11.21 17.99 -12.71
N LEU A 43 10.74 18.64 -13.77
CA LEU A 43 11.26 18.48 -15.12
C LEU A 43 11.94 19.78 -15.54
N SER A 44 13.19 19.71 -15.94
CA SER A 44 13.89 20.80 -16.61
C SER A 44 14.03 20.49 -18.08
N ASN A 45 13.67 21.43 -18.95
CA ASN A 45 13.89 21.31 -20.39
C ASN A 45 14.79 22.45 -20.86
N LYS A 46 16.02 22.13 -21.25
CA LYS A 46 16.96 23.07 -21.85
C LYS A 46 17.26 22.61 -23.28
N PHE A 47 17.55 23.55 -24.17
CA PHE A 47 17.82 23.38 -25.62
C PHE A 47 18.66 22.16 -26.09
N LYS A 48 19.31 21.39 -25.22
CA LYS A 48 20.10 20.19 -25.53
C LYS A 48 19.77 18.95 -24.67
N GLY A 49 18.74 18.99 -23.85
CA GLY A 49 18.38 17.87 -23.00
C GLY A 49 17.32 18.20 -21.95
N SER A 50 16.53 17.20 -21.63
CA SER A 50 15.58 17.24 -20.53
C SER A 50 16.14 16.49 -19.32
N LEU A 51 15.94 17.03 -18.13
CA LEU A 51 16.32 16.43 -16.86
C LEU A 51 15.08 16.24 -16.00
N PHE A 52 14.82 15.01 -15.58
CA PHE A 52 13.77 14.70 -14.62
C PHE A 52 14.38 14.33 -13.28
N LEU A 53 13.89 14.96 -12.21
CA LEU A 53 14.30 14.68 -10.83
C LEU A 53 13.07 14.29 -10.02
N ILE A 54 13.17 13.18 -9.30
CA ILE A 54 12.18 12.74 -8.32
C ILE A 54 12.85 12.53 -6.97
N GLY A 55 12.23 13.02 -5.90
CA GLY A 55 12.82 12.98 -4.56
C GLY A 55 12.61 11.67 -3.81
N ASP A 56 11.76 10.78 -4.34
CA ASP A 56 11.39 9.51 -3.72
C ASP A 56 12.14 8.35 -4.40
N SER A 57 13.00 7.66 -3.65
CA SER A 57 13.78 6.52 -4.14
C SER A 57 12.91 5.30 -4.40
N ASP A 58 11.80 5.16 -3.69
CA ASP A 58 11.01 3.94 -3.69
C ASP A 58 9.94 3.95 -4.78
N PHE A 59 9.79 5.11 -5.46
CA PHE A 59 8.82 5.37 -6.52
C PHE A 59 8.81 4.33 -7.66
N LEU A 60 9.97 3.78 -8.03
CA LEU A 60 10.13 2.79 -9.12
C LEU A 60 10.40 1.36 -8.64
N THR A 61 10.14 1.05 -7.38
CA THR A 61 10.29 -0.33 -6.88
C THR A 61 9.12 -1.22 -7.32
N ASP A 62 9.32 -2.54 -7.32
CA ASP A 62 8.27 -3.51 -7.67
C ASP A 62 6.99 -3.35 -6.82
N GLU A 63 7.13 -2.82 -5.59
CA GLU A 63 5.99 -2.57 -4.70
C GLU A 63 5.16 -1.34 -5.11
N TYR A 64 5.80 -0.29 -5.61
CA TYR A 64 5.17 1.01 -5.87
C TYR A 64 4.99 1.32 -7.36
N ILE A 65 5.69 0.64 -8.28
CA ILE A 65 5.61 0.91 -9.72
C ILE A 65 4.20 0.68 -10.27
N GLU A 66 3.51 -0.38 -9.82
CA GLU A 66 2.13 -0.69 -10.24
C GLU A 66 1.07 0.12 -9.48
N SER A 67 1.48 0.96 -8.53
CA SER A 67 0.58 1.66 -7.64
C SER A 67 0.29 3.08 -8.10
N TYR A 68 -0.95 3.53 -7.91
CA TYR A 68 -1.36 4.94 -7.92
C TYR A 68 -0.86 5.79 -9.11
N GLY A 69 -0.68 5.18 -10.29
CA GLY A 69 -0.26 5.90 -11.51
C GLY A 69 1.25 6.12 -11.66
N ASN A 70 2.10 5.57 -10.78
CA ASN A 70 3.57 5.72 -10.86
C ASN A 70 4.13 5.25 -12.22
N LYS A 71 3.67 4.08 -12.70
CA LYS A 71 3.98 3.56 -14.05
C LYS A 71 3.57 4.49 -15.18
N GLN A 72 2.44 5.18 -15.05
CA GLN A 72 1.96 6.11 -16.07
C GLN A 72 2.81 7.37 -16.06
N LEU A 73 3.07 7.95 -14.88
CA LEU A 73 3.93 9.12 -14.76
C LEU A 73 5.32 8.87 -15.34
N ILE A 74 5.98 7.76 -14.99
CA ILE A 74 7.31 7.46 -15.53
C ILE A 74 7.28 7.24 -17.05
N SER A 75 6.22 6.62 -17.59
CA SER A 75 6.08 6.43 -19.04
C SER A 75 5.94 7.76 -19.78
N GLN A 76 5.19 8.72 -19.22
CA GLN A 76 5.02 10.06 -19.80
C GLN A 76 6.32 10.86 -19.74
N VAL A 77 7.03 10.78 -18.61
CA VAL A 77 8.34 11.41 -18.45
C VAL A 77 9.35 10.82 -19.43
N LEU A 78 9.40 9.49 -19.59
CA LEU A 78 10.32 8.85 -20.54
C LEU A 78 10.04 9.25 -21.98
N ARG A 79 8.77 9.27 -22.40
CA ARG A 79 8.35 9.80 -23.71
C ARG A 79 8.86 11.22 -23.92
N ARG A 80 8.69 12.08 -22.90
CA ARG A 80 9.18 13.46 -22.92
C ARG A 80 10.71 13.54 -23.03
N LEU A 81 11.44 12.73 -22.28
CA LEU A 81 12.90 12.66 -22.32
C LEU A 81 13.42 12.16 -23.68
N LEU A 82 12.65 11.30 -24.35
CA LEU A 82 12.93 10.79 -25.69
C LEU A 82 12.54 11.76 -26.82
N GLY A 83 11.96 12.91 -26.49
CA GLY A 83 11.56 13.94 -27.47
C GLY A 83 10.19 13.70 -28.10
N GLU A 84 9.36 12.82 -27.52
CA GLU A 84 7.95 12.71 -27.87
C GLU A 84 7.18 13.84 -27.15
N ASP A 85 6.47 14.69 -27.90
CA ASP A 85 5.94 15.97 -27.39
C ASP A 85 4.60 15.88 -26.64
N ASP A 86 3.94 14.73 -26.65
CA ASP A 86 2.59 14.61 -26.08
C ASP A 86 2.64 14.12 -24.62
N PHE A 87 2.63 15.07 -23.67
CA PHE A 87 2.06 14.80 -22.35
C PHE A 87 0.56 14.62 -22.51
N SER A 88 0.11 13.42 -22.87
CA SER A 88 -1.30 13.09 -22.74
C SER A 88 -1.64 13.17 -21.25
N MET A 89 -2.56 14.06 -20.90
CA MET A 89 -3.05 14.29 -19.54
C MET A 89 -3.23 12.94 -18.83
N ILE A 90 -2.54 12.75 -17.70
CA ILE A 90 -2.70 11.55 -16.88
C ILE A 90 -4.17 11.50 -16.51
N GLU A 91 -4.93 10.56 -17.06
CA GLU A 91 -6.31 10.33 -16.62
C GLU A 91 -6.25 10.10 -15.11
N ASP A 92 -7.07 10.83 -14.37
CA ASP A 92 -7.31 10.58 -12.95
C ASP A 92 -7.88 9.16 -12.83
N LYS A 93 -6.98 8.17 -12.72
CA LYS A 93 -7.36 6.80 -12.39
C LYS A 93 -7.66 6.77 -10.91
N PHE A 94 -8.89 7.15 -10.58
CA PHE A 94 -9.49 6.69 -9.35
C PHE A 94 -9.36 5.16 -9.33
N PRO A 95 -8.81 4.57 -8.27
CA PRO A 95 -8.73 3.12 -8.18
C PRO A 95 -10.16 2.56 -8.28
N GLU A 96 -10.50 1.97 -9.43
CA GLU A 96 -11.80 1.35 -9.70
C GLU A 96 -12.14 0.25 -8.69
N MET A 97 -11.11 -0.30 -8.04
CA MET A 97 -11.22 -1.26 -6.96
C MET A 97 -10.26 -0.87 -5.84
N ALA A 98 -10.77 -0.84 -4.61
CA ALA A 98 -9.93 -0.74 -3.43
C ALA A 98 -9.05 -1.99 -3.36
N VAL A 99 -7.85 -1.93 -3.93
CA VAL A 99 -6.89 -3.02 -3.85
C VAL A 99 -6.48 -3.11 -2.40
N LEU A 100 -6.86 -4.20 -1.74
CA LEU A 100 -6.50 -4.47 -0.36
C LEU A 100 -4.98 -4.73 -0.31
N LYS A 101 -4.21 -3.64 -0.18
CA LYS A 101 -2.76 -3.68 0.02
C LYS A 101 -2.47 -4.17 1.43
N MET A 102 -2.50 -5.50 1.59
CA MET A 102 -2.01 -6.15 2.80
C MET A 102 -0.49 -6.31 2.72
N THR A 103 0.18 -5.92 3.80
CA THR A 103 1.59 -6.25 4.02
C THR A 103 1.79 -7.77 3.98
N ARG A 104 3.00 -8.20 3.63
CA ARG A 104 3.32 -9.64 3.51
C ARG A 104 2.95 -10.43 4.77
N GLU A 105 3.15 -9.83 5.94
CA GLU A 105 2.79 -10.44 7.22
C GLU A 105 1.29 -10.61 7.39
N MET A 106 0.49 -9.59 7.04
CA MET A 106 -0.96 -9.68 7.10
C MET A 106 -1.51 -10.81 6.21
N LYS A 107 -0.92 -11.02 5.01
CA LYS A 107 -1.33 -12.11 4.11
C LYS A 107 -1.14 -13.48 4.75
N PHE A 108 -0.03 -13.67 5.45
CA PHE A 108 0.27 -14.92 6.15
C PHE A 108 -0.67 -15.14 7.33
N PHE A 109 -0.95 -14.09 8.10
CA PHE A 109 -1.92 -14.15 9.21
C PHE A 109 -3.33 -14.52 8.75
N ILE A 110 -3.84 -13.90 7.68
CA ILE A 110 -5.18 -14.23 7.16
C ILE A 110 -5.21 -15.67 6.64
N LEU A 111 -4.15 -16.13 5.98
CA LEU A 111 -4.08 -17.50 5.48
C LEU A 111 -4.10 -18.50 6.65
N ILE A 112 -3.31 -18.28 7.69
CA ILE A 112 -3.34 -19.12 8.91
C ILE A 112 -4.73 -19.10 9.54
N LEU A 113 -5.32 -17.92 9.73
CA LEU A 113 -6.61 -17.80 10.39
C LEU A 113 -7.71 -18.48 9.58
N SER A 114 -7.66 -18.40 8.25
CA SER A 114 -8.61 -19.06 7.35
C SER A 114 -8.59 -20.59 7.46
N PHE A 115 -7.45 -21.20 7.81
CA PHE A 115 -7.34 -22.65 8.03
C PHE A 115 -7.57 -23.05 9.50
N LEU A 116 -7.09 -22.24 10.45
CA LEU A 116 -7.13 -22.56 11.87
C LEU A 116 -8.54 -22.39 12.46
N PHE A 117 -9.27 -21.38 11.99
CA PHE A 117 -10.62 -21.09 12.49
C PHE A 117 -11.62 -22.23 12.25
N PRO A 118 -11.79 -22.78 11.02
CA PRO A 118 -12.69 -23.91 10.82
C PRO A 118 -12.25 -25.16 11.61
N PHE A 119 -10.95 -25.37 11.80
CA PHE A 119 -10.44 -26.48 12.60
C PHE A 119 -10.81 -26.34 14.09
N LEU A 120 -10.68 -25.14 14.66
CA LEU A 120 -11.10 -24.84 16.03
C LEU A 120 -12.60 -25.09 16.24
N PHE A 121 -13.44 -24.69 15.28
CA PHE A 121 -14.88 -24.95 15.35
C PHE A 121 -15.20 -26.43 15.29
N LEU A 122 -14.52 -27.19 14.42
CA LEU A 122 -14.71 -28.63 14.30
C LEU A 122 -14.27 -29.36 15.57
N LEU A 123 -13.13 -28.94 16.15
CA LEU A 123 -12.62 -29.49 17.40
C LEU A 123 -13.56 -29.19 18.58
N LEU A 124 -14.11 -27.97 18.66
CA LEU A 124 -15.08 -27.61 19.69
C LEU A 124 -16.38 -28.43 19.55
N ALA A 125 -16.89 -28.58 18.32
CA ALA A 125 -18.05 -29.42 18.05
C ALA A 125 -17.81 -30.88 18.45
N PHE A 126 -16.61 -31.41 18.18
CA PHE A 126 -16.23 -32.76 18.58
C PHE A 126 -16.17 -32.93 20.10
N ILE A 127 -15.58 -31.98 20.82
CA ILE A 127 -15.55 -32.00 22.30
C ILE A 127 -16.96 -32.04 22.88
N ILE A 128 -17.86 -31.17 22.40
CA ILE A 128 -19.25 -31.13 22.85
C ILE A 128 -19.96 -32.47 22.58
N TRP A 129 -19.75 -33.04 21.40
CA TRP A 129 -20.31 -34.34 21.05
C TRP A 129 -19.77 -35.46 21.96
N TYR A 130 -18.46 -35.49 22.22
CA TYR A 130 -17.81 -36.52 23.03
C TYR A 130 -18.31 -36.50 24.48
N ILE A 131 -18.39 -35.32 25.10
CA ILE A 131 -18.89 -35.15 26.47
C ILE A 131 -20.35 -35.64 26.57
N ASN A 132 -21.19 -35.25 25.62
CA ASN A 132 -22.60 -35.67 25.59
C ASN A 132 -22.76 -37.17 25.33
N SER A 133 -21.91 -37.76 24.48
CA SER A 133 -21.92 -39.19 24.20
C SER A 133 -21.56 -40.02 25.44
N ASN A 134 -20.57 -39.59 26.21
CA ASN A 134 -20.21 -40.29 27.46
C ASN A 134 -21.34 -40.23 28.48
N ARG A 135 -21.97 -39.06 28.65
CA ARG A 135 -23.12 -38.90 29.55
C ARG A 135 -24.31 -39.78 29.17
N ARG A 136 -24.53 -40.06 27.87
CA ARG A 136 -25.59 -40.98 27.42
C ARG A 136 -25.27 -42.43 27.80
N ARG A 137 -24.02 -42.86 27.63
CA ARG A 137 -23.57 -44.22 27.98
C ARG A 137 -23.72 -44.51 29.48
N ASP A 138 -23.40 -43.55 30.35
CA ASP A 138 -23.51 -43.72 31.80
C ASP A 138 -24.98 -43.92 32.26
N ASN A 139 -25.92 -43.22 31.61
CA ASN A 139 -27.34 -43.34 31.91
C ASN A 139 -27.95 -44.67 31.43
N GLU A 140 -27.49 -45.20 30.30
CA GLU A 140 -27.91 -46.51 29.79
C GLU A 140 -27.41 -47.65 30.71
N ASN A 141 -26.17 -47.55 31.17
CA ASN A 141 -25.60 -48.52 32.12
C ASN A 141 -26.35 -48.51 33.47
N HIS A 142 -26.69 -47.33 33.99
CA HIS A 142 -27.51 -47.23 35.20
C HIS A 142 -28.91 -47.82 35.02
N ARG A 143 -29.58 -47.56 33.88
CA ARG A 143 -30.91 -48.10 33.59
C ARG A 143 -30.93 -49.62 33.50
N ASN A 144 -29.89 -50.22 32.94
CA ASN A 144 -29.78 -51.68 32.78
C ASN A 144 -29.35 -52.40 34.08
N SER A 145 -28.81 -51.67 35.06
CA SER A 145 -28.41 -52.21 36.36
C SER A 145 -29.55 -52.32 37.39
N ILE A 146 -30.73 -51.77 37.09
CA ILE A 146 -31.91 -51.91 37.96
C ILE A 146 -32.56 -53.27 37.66
N PRO A 147 -32.57 -54.22 38.60
CA PRO A 147 -33.21 -55.52 38.38
C PRO A 147 -34.71 -55.31 38.22
N ASN A 148 -35.33 -55.95 37.23
CA ASN A 148 -36.79 -56.06 37.18
C ASN A 148 -37.24 -56.94 38.35
N GLU A 149 -37.68 -56.33 39.45
CA GLU A 149 -38.50 -57.01 40.46
C GLU A 149 -39.90 -57.23 39.86
N ASN A 150 -40.18 -58.48 39.50
CA ASN A 150 -41.52 -59.00 39.24
C ASN A 150 -42.04 -59.70 40.50
#